data_AF-X1UWV3-F1
#
_entry.id   AF-X1UWV3-F1
#
_cell.length_a   1.000
_cell.length_b   1.000
_cell.length_c   1.000
_cell.angle_alpha   90.00
_cell.angle_beta   90.00
_cell.angle_gamma   90.00
#
_symmetry.space_group_name_H-M   'P 1'
#
loop_
_entity.id
_entity.type
_entity.pdbx_description
1 polymer ?
#
loop_
_entity_poly.entity_id
_entity_poly.type
_entity_poly.pdbx_seq_one_letter_code
_entity_poly.pdbx_strand_id
1 'polypeptide(L)'
;AGVFRLNIGVGSDTYRSMFGQQPPFPRDGGIVNTGYDFTALDQIMPHPVYAAMSWVCVLNPGEATLETVKVLLAEAYKLDVAKHTKRRAWPA
;
A
#
# COMPACT_ATOMS: atom_id res chain seq x y z
N ALA A 1 24.56 -3.29 -5.68
CA ALA A 1 23.15 -3.71 -5.71
C ALA A 1 22.26 -2.49 -5.48
N GLY A 2 21.12 -2.38 -6.14
CA GLY A 2 20.19 -1.24 -5.99
C GLY A 2 19.09 -1.50 -4.94
N VAL A 3 18.39 -0.44 -4.53
CA VAL A 3 17.20 -0.53 -3.66
C VAL A 3 15.95 -0.37 -4.51
N PHE A 4 14.94 -1.23 -4.30
CA PHE A 4 13.63 -1.11 -4.93
C PHE A 4 12.52 -0.96 -3.88
N ARG A 5 11.41 -0.32 -4.28
CA ARG A 5 10.20 -0.19 -3.47
C ARG A 5 9.09 -1.02 -4.09
N LEU A 6 8.49 -1.90 -3.31
CA LEU A 6 7.23 -2.55 -3.65
C LEU A 6 6.09 -1.72 -3.08
N ASN A 7 5.12 -1.36 -3.92
CA ASN A 7 3.92 -0.61 -3.55
C ASN A 7 2.68 -1.47 -3.78
N ILE A 8 1.76 -1.50 -2.82
CA ILE A 8 0.57 -2.36 -2.85
C ILE A 8 -0.65 -1.53 -2.44
N GLY A 9 -1.67 -1.49 -3.29
CA GLY A 9 -2.98 -0.92 -2.95
C GLY A 9 -3.84 -1.95 -2.23
N VAL A 10 -4.14 -1.73 -0.95
CA VAL A 10 -4.89 -2.67 -0.10
C VAL A 10 -6.29 -2.15 0.21
N GLY A 11 -7.11 -2.96 0.87
CA GLY A 11 -8.40 -2.53 1.40
C GLY A 11 -8.25 -1.46 2.48
N SER A 12 -9.28 -0.61 2.65
CA SER A 12 -9.28 0.42 3.68
C SER A 12 -9.16 -0.16 5.09
N ASP A 13 -9.74 -1.32 5.32
CA ASP A 13 -9.74 -1.99 6.63
C ASP A 13 -8.37 -2.59 6.95
N THR A 14 -7.75 -3.24 5.97
CA THR A 14 -6.37 -3.73 6.08
C THR A 14 -5.40 -2.57 6.35
N TYR A 15 -5.52 -1.46 5.62
CA TYR A 15 -4.67 -0.30 5.89
C TYR A 15 -4.86 0.20 7.33
N ARG A 16 -6.12 0.31 7.79
CA ARG A 16 -6.44 0.84 9.12
C ARG A 16 -5.98 -0.07 10.25
N SER A 17 -6.00 -1.38 10.07
CA SER A 17 -5.49 -2.32 11.08
C SER A 17 -3.97 -2.20 11.27
N MET A 18 -3.24 -1.80 10.22
CA MET A 18 -1.79 -1.65 10.27
C MET A 18 -1.34 -0.27 10.76
N PHE A 19 -2.01 0.80 10.34
CA PHE A 19 -1.52 2.17 10.49
C PHE A 19 -2.53 3.14 11.11
N GLY A 20 -3.73 2.69 11.43
CA GLY A 20 -4.83 3.58 11.82
C GLY A 20 -5.42 4.35 10.63
N GLN A 21 -6.03 5.50 10.90
CA GLN A 21 -6.71 6.28 9.87
C GLN A 21 -5.72 6.76 8.79
N GLN A 22 -6.16 6.69 7.53
CA GLN A 22 -5.42 7.25 6.39
C GLN A 22 -5.10 8.73 6.65
N PRO A 23 -3.86 9.18 6.39
CA PRO A 23 -3.51 10.59 6.49
C PRO A 23 -4.24 11.39 5.39
N PRO A 24 -4.41 12.71 5.57
CA PRO A 24 -4.89 13.57 4.49
C PRO A 24 -3.90 13.58 3.32
N PHE A 25 -4.41 13.82 2.10
CA PHE A 25 -3.54 14.00 0.93
C PHE A 25 -2.71 15.29 1.09
N PRO A 26 -1.39 15.26 0.91
CA PRO A 26 -0.54 16.45 0.99
C PRO A 26 -0.97 17.46 -0.08
N ARG A 27 -1.27 18.70 0.31
CA ARG A 27 -1.79 19.73 -0.62
C ARG A 27 -0.80 20.10 -1.72
N ASP A 28 0.48 19.89 -1.47
CA ASP A 28 1.61 20.14 -2.36
C ASP A 28 2.03 18.89 -3.17
N GLY A 29 1.35 17.75 -2.98
CA GLY A 29 1.74 16.47 -3.59
C GLY A 29 3.02 15.88 -2.97
N GLY A 30 3.45 16.39 -1.80
CA GLY A 30 4.64 15.95 -1.10
C GLY A 30 4.50 14.61 -0.38
N ILE A 31 5.43 14.36 0.55
CA ILE A 31 5.44 13.15 1.38
C ILE A 31 4.42 13.30 2.53
N VAL A 32 3.62 12.27 2.76
CA VAL A 32 2.67 12.23 3.88
C VAL A 32 3.39 12.25 5.22
N ASN A 33 2.88 13.02 6.17
CA ASN A 33 3.39 13.01 7.53
C ASN A 33 2.75 11.86 8.32
N THR A 34 3.39 10.70 8.30
CA THR A 34 2.98 9.50 9.06
C THR A 34 3.95 9.16 10.19
N GLY A 35 5.07 9.89 10.31
CA GLY A 35 6.14 9.61 11.28
C GLY A 35 7.06 8.43 10.90
N TYR A 36 6.88 7.83 9.72
CA TYR A 36 7.73 6.74 9.24
C TYR A 36 8.97 7.26 8.51
N ASP A 37 10.10 6.60 8.73
CA ASP A 37 11.30 6.75 7.91
C ASP A 37 11.14 5.95 6.61
N PHE A 38 10.81 6.63 5.52
CA PHE A 38 10.61 5.99 4.21
C PHE A 38 11.89 5.44 3.57
N THR A 39 13.05 5.54 4.23
CA THR A 39 14.30 4.91 3.80
C THR A 39 14.58 3.57 4.50
N ALA A 40 13.77 3.19 5.51
CA ALA A 40 13.90 1.92 6.22
C ALA A 40 13.70 0.72 5.27
N LEU A 41 14.67 -0.22 5.32
CA LEU A 41 14.62 -1.48 4.58
C LEU A 41 13.84 -2.53 5.34
N ASP A 42 13.20 -3.45 4.61
CA ASP A 42 12.45 -4.58 5.16
C ASP A 42 11.44 -4.18 6.26
N GLN A 43 10.77 -3.05 6.05
CA GLN A 43 9.71 -2.55 6.92
C GLN A 43 8.49 -2.16 6.08
N ILE A 44 7.30 -2.67 6.45
CA ILE A 44 6.05 -2.25 5.82
C ILE A 44 5.61 -0.92 6.41
N MET A 45 5.32 0.04 5.53
CA MET A 45 4.99 1.42 5.85
C MET A 45 3.80 1.88 5.02
N PRO A 46 3.11 2.97 5.41
CA PRO A 46 2.24 3.70 4.49
C PRO A 46 3.00 4.11 3.22
N HIS A 47 2.32 4.21 2.07
CA HIS A 47 2.97 4.75 0.88
C HIS A 47 3.25 6.26 1.05
N PRO A 48 4.48 6.75 0.77
CA PRO A 48 4.87 8.14 1.04
C PRO A 48 4.00 9.18 0.33
N VAL A 49 3.32 8.83 -0.77
CA VAL A 49 2.46 9.76 -1.53
C VAL A 49 0.98 9.33 -1.54
N TYR A 50 0.71 8.03 -1.34
CA TYR A 50 -0.61 7.44 -1.63
C TYR A 50 -1.25 6.77 -0.42
N ALA A 51 -0.70 6.97 0.78
CA ALA A 51 -1.29 6.50 2.03
C ALA A 51 -2.77 6.92 2.20
N ALA A 52 -3.13 8.13 1.73
CA ALA A 52 -4.52 8.61 1.72
C ALA A 52 -5.50 7.69 0.96
N MET A 53 -4.99 6.92 -0.01
CA MET A 53 -5.75 5.97 -0.84
C MET A 53 -5.58 4.51 -0.40
N SER A 54 -5.11 4.27 0.83
CA SER A 54 -4.84 2.92 1.36
C SER A 54 -3.72 2.17 0.63
N TRP A 55 -2.68 2.88 0.22
CA TRP A 55 -1.47 2.25 -0.33
C TRP A 55 -0.42 2.07 0.75
N VAL A 56 0.28 0.94 0.68
CA VAL A 56 1.39 0.56 1.55
C VAL A 56 2.64 0.30 0.71
N CYS A 57 3.80 0.32 1.35
CA CYS A 57 5.06 0.04 0.69
C CYS A 57 6.09 -0.61 1.60
N VAL A 58 7.09 -1.23 0.99
CA VAL A 58 8.27 -1.79 1.64
C VAL A 58 9.48 -1.66 0.71
N LEU A 59 10.64 -1.32 1.25
CA LEU A 59 11.91 -1.33 0.53
C LEU A 59 12.60 -2.67 0.70
N ASN A 60 13.01 -3.30 -0.40
CA ASN A 60 13.72 -4.60 -0.40
C ASN A 60 13.13 -5.62 0.60
N PRO A 61 11.85 -6.02 0.46
CA PRO A 61 11.22 -6.97 1.39
C PRO A 61 12.05 -8.25 1.55
N GLY A 62 12.36 -8.57 2.80
CA GLY A 62 13.17 -9.68 3.25
C GLY A 62 12.41 -10.53 4.27
N GLU A 63 13.14 -11.27 5.10
CA GLU A 63 12.57 -12.27 6.01
C GLU A 63 11.51 -11.68 6.96
N ALA A 64 11.69 -10.43 7.41
CA ALA A 64 10.76 -9.82 8.37
C ALA A 64 9.39 -9.48 7.74
N THR A 65 9.33 -9.21 6.43
CA THR A 65 8.10 -8.72 5.80
C THR A 65 7.54 -9.63 4.70
N LEU A 66 8.32 -10.61 4.21
CA LEU A 66 7.96 -11.38 3.02
C LEU A 66 6.61 -12.10 3.14
N GLU A 67 6.32 -12.74 4.26
CA GLU A 67 5.05 -13.45 4.45
C GLU A 67 3.86 -12.49 4.48
N THR A 68 4.00 -11.36 5.18
CA THR A 68 2.96 -10.32 5.20
C THR A 68 2.77 -9.73 3.79
N VAL A 69 3.84 -9.47 3.05
CA VAL A 69 3.79 -8.98 1.67
C VAL A 69 3.02 -9.93 0.77
N LYS A 70 3.22 -11.25 0.88
CA LYS A 70 2.46 -12.25 0.10
C LYS A 70 0.96 -12.17 0.40
N VAL A 71 0.58 -12.02 1.67
CA VAL A 71 -0.83 -11.86 2.07
C VAL A 71 -1.43 -10.59 1.47
N LEU A 72 -0.72 -9.46 1.55
CA LEU A 72 -1.18 -8.18 1.01
C LEU A 72 -1.31 -8.21 -0.53
N LEU A 73 -0.38 -8.86 -1.24
CA LEU A 73 -0.45 -9.04 -2.68
C LEU A 73 -1.66 -9.91 -3.08
N ALA A 74 -1.93 -10.98 -2.34
CA ALA A 74 -3.08 -11.83 -2.60
C ALA A 74 -4.41 -11.09 -2.38
N GLU A 75 -4.50 -10.23 -1.35
CA GLU A 75 -5.64 -9.34 -1.14
C GLU A 75 -5.79 -8.34 -2.29
N ALA A 76 -4.72 -7.61 -2.60
CA ALA A 76 -4.72 -6.59 -3.65
C ALA A 76 -5.18 -7.17 -5.00
N TYR A 77 -4.69 -8.36 -5.34
CA TYR A 77 -5.12 -9.09 -6.53
C TYR A 77 -6.62 -9.38 -6.52
N LYS A 78 -7.17 -9.91 -5.42
CA LYS A 78 -8.61 -10.19 -5.31
C LYS A 78 -9.46 -8.92 -5.46
N LEU A 79 -9.03 -7.81 -4.84
CA LEU A 79 -9.71 -6.53 -4.96
C LEU A 79 -9.72 -6.02 -6.41
N ASP A 80 -8.60 -6.16 -7.11
CA ASP A 80 -8.50 -5.72 -8.51
C ASP A 80 -9.31 -6.60 -9.45
N VAL A 81 -9.33 -7.92 -9.27
CA VAL A 81 -10.20 -8.84 -10.01
C VAL A 81 -11.67 -8.48 -9.82
N ALA A 82 -12.10 -8.19 -8.58
CA ALA A 82 -13.47 -7.78 -8.30
C ALA A 82 -13.83 -6.44 -8.96
N LYS A 83 -12.94 -5.44 -8.87
CA LYS A 83 -13.11 -4.13 -9.54
C LYS A 83 -13.19 -4.30 -11.06
N HIS A 84 -12.30 -5.09 -11.64
CA HIS A 84 -12.25 -5.34 -13.08
C HIS A 84 -13.53 -6.03 -13.58
N THR A 85 -13.98 -7.07 -12.88
CA THR A 85 -15.23 -7.78 -13.18
C THR A 85 -16.42 -6.83 -13.15
N LYS A 86 -16.54 -6.00 -12.10
CA LYS A 86 -17.61 -5.01 -11.98
C LYS A 86 -17.59 -3.98 -13.12
N ARG A 87 -16.41 -3.47 -13.51
CA ARG A 87 -16.28 -2.52 -14.63
C ARG A 87 -16.72 -3.15 -15.96
N ARG A 88 -16.39 -4.42 -16.20
CA ARG A 88 -16.83 -5.14 -17.41
C ARG A 88 -18.33 -5.40 -17.46
N ALA A 89 -18.98 -5.51 -16.30
CA ALA A 89 -20.43 -5.72 -16.20
C ALA A 89 -21.24 -4.41 -16.30
N TRP A 90 -20.58 -3.24 -16.28
CA TRP A 90 -21.27 -1.96 -16.42
C TRP A 90 -21.72 -1.76 -17.88
N PRO A 91 -23.02 -1.59 -18.16
CA PRO A 91 -23.48 -1.29 -19.52
C PRO A 91 -22.97 0.08 -19.95
N ALA A 92 -22.50 0.16 -21.20
CA ALA A 92 -21.98 1.39 -21.81
C ALA A 92 -23.02 2.52 -21.84
#